data_AF-A0AAV0KUM6-F1
#
_entry.id   AF-A0AAV0KUM6-F1
#
_cell.length_a   1.000
_cell.length_b   1.000
_cell.length_c   1.000
_cell.angle_alpha   90.00
_cell.angle_beta   90.00
_cell.angle_gamma   90.00
#
_symmetry.space_group_name_H-M   'P 1'
#
loop_
_entity.id
_entity.type
_entity.pdbx_description
1 polymer ?
#
loop_
_entity_poly.entity_id
_entity_poly.type
_entity_poly.pdbx_seq_one_letter_code
_entity_poly.pdbx_strand_id
1 'polypeptide(L)'
;MKPSGHIDKVMHRIGGEEVLKHRLRLKTTIMVVKQLALQGSFFRGHDEFDDSLNPGNVLVWIGFAAKLNDQINSVVLRNAPGNAKYTSPSIQKEILGIIANRVRCKIREEIGDSCFSILVDEAVDEAGREQMSIILRYVSSSGIVTERFFALKSVADTSAETLKQAICDVLSQYDLQIEKLRGQGYDGASNMSGQFNGVKALFLRDCPYAYFVHCFAHRLQLALVTSAKVCDPIWDFFSILDCIINVVKASPKRIRELQAIHKKDLDGMLDAGEIQSGQGANQMTSLKRSGQLVGDLIIIPY
;
A
#
# COMPACT_ATOMS: atom_id res chain seq x y z
N MET A 1 -15.48 59.27 4.12
CA MET A 1 -15.47 57.85 4.54
C MET A 1 -16.11 57.03 3.43
N LYS A 2 -15.34 56.15 2.77
CA LYS A 2 -15.89 55.16 1.83
C LYS A 2 -16.45 53.99 2.65
N PRO A 3 -17.69 53.53 2.44
CA PRO A 3 -18.18 52.34 3.13
C PRO A 3 -17.39 51.13 2.64
N SER A 4 -16.80 50.39 3.56
CA SER A 4 -16.11 49.13 3.30
C SER A 4 -17.06 48.14 2.61
N GLY A 5 -16.75 47.79 1.37
CA GLY A 5 -17.43 46.74 0.62
C GLY A 5 -17.24 45.40 1.33
N HIS A 6 -18.26 44.98 2.06
CA HIS A 6 -18.34 43.68 2.71
C HIS A 6 -18.10 42.55 1.69
N ILE A 7 -17.08 41.73 1.96
CA ILE A 7 -16.85 40.41 1.34
C ILE A 7 -18.13 39.56 1.37
N ASP A 8 -19.00 39.79 2.35
CA ASP A 8 -20.32 39.15 2.52
C ASP A 8 -21.28 39.39 1.34
N LYS A 9 -21.12 40.48 0.57
CA LYS A 9 -21.93 40.77 -0.63
C LYS A 9 -21.35 40.19 -1.92
N VAL A 10 -20.07 39.81 -1.92
CA VAL A 10 -19.36 39.26 -3.11
C VAL A 10 -19.49 37.74 -3.20
N MET A 11 -19.83 37.05 -2.10
CA MET A 11 -20.42 35.71 -2.17
C MET A 11 -21.84 35.82 -2.73
N HIS A 12 -21.94 36.01 -4.04
CA HIS A 12 -23.14 35.71 -4.82
C HIS A 12 -23.75 34.42 -4.27
N ARG A 13 -25.05 34.45 -3.92
CA ARG A 13 -25.83 33.23 -3.72
C ARG A 13 -25.60 32.34 -4.94
N ILE A 14 -24.75 31.32 -4.80
CA ILE A 14 -24.62 30.27 -5.80
C ILE A 14 -26.03 29.69 -5.93
N GLY A 15 -26.63 29.83 -7.11
CA GLY A 15 -27.98 29.34 -7.35
C GLY A 15 -28.07 27.85 -7.05
N GLY A 16 -29.24 27.36 -6.60
CA GLY A 16 -29.44 25.95 -6.25
C GLY A 16 -29.03 24.99 -7.37
N GLU A 17 -29.24 25.39 -8.62
CA GLU A 17 -28.81 24.66 -9.81
C GLU A 17 -27.27 24.50 -9.89
N GLU A 18 -26.52 25.55 -9.63
CA GLU A 18 -25.05 25.51 -9.63
C GLU A 18 -24.51 24.65 -8.48
N VAL A 19 -25.18 24.64 -7.32
CA VAL A 19 -24.85 23.71 -6.23
C VAL A 19 -25.05 22.26 -6.67
N LEU A 20 -26.13 21.95 -7.38
CA LEU A 20 -26.39 20.61 -7.91
C LEU A 20 -25.33 20.20 -8.94
N LYS A 21 -24.92 21.10 -9.85
CA LYS A 21 -23.85 20.84 -10.81
C LYS A 21 -22.51 20.56 -10.12
N HIS A 22 -22.15 21.32 -9.08
CA HIS A 22 -20.94 21.06 -8.29
C HIS A 22 -20.99 19.70 -7.58
N ARG A 23 -22.14 19.37 -6.96
CA ARG A 23 -22.33 18.07 -6.30
C ARG A 23 -22.23 16.91 -7.28
N LEU A 24 -22.79 17.05 -8.49
CA LEU A 24 -22.73 16.00 -9.52
C LEU A 24 -21.29 15.75 -9.98
N ARG A 25 -20.49 16.81 -10.20
CA ARG A 25 -19.05 16.69 -10.52
C ARG A 25 -18.26 15.99 -9.43
N LEU A 26 -18.42 16.46 -8.19
CA LEU A 26 -17.72 15.89 -7.04
C LEU A 26 -18.11 14.43 -6.81
N LYS A 27 -19.41 14.11 -6.89
CA LYS A 27 -19.92 12.73 -6.76
C LYS A 27 -19.31 11.82 -7.83
N THR A 28 -19.25 12.28 -9.08
CA THR A 28 -18.64 11.54 -10.19
C THR A 28 -17.17 11.25 -9.90
N THR A 29 -16.41 12.26 -9.47
CA THR A 29 -15.00 12.12 -9.10
C THR A 29 -14.80 11.13 -7.95
N ILE A 30 -15.61 11.23 -6.88
CA ILE A 30 -15.55 10.32 -5.73
C ILE A 30 -15.81 8.87 -6.16
N MET A 31 -16.80 8.64 -7.03
CA MET A 31 -17.12 7.30 -7.51
C MET A 31 -15.97 6.69 -8.32
N VAL A 32 -15.35 7.48 -9.21
CA VAL A 32 -14.20 7.04 -10.00
C VAL A 32 -13.00 6.74 -9.11
N VAL A 33 -12.64 7.64 -8.19
CA VAL A 33 -11.55 7.43 -7.22
C VAL A 33 -11.79 6.18 -6.39
N LYS A 34 -13.02 5.98 -5.89
CA LYS A 34 -13.38 4.78 -5.13
C LYS A 34 -13.20 3.51 -5.97
N GLN A 35 -13.63 3.52 -7.23
CA GLN A 35 -13.53 2.36 -8.09
C GLN A 35 -12.08 1.99 -8.39
N LEU A 36 -11.24 3.00 -8.70
CA LEU A 36 -9.81 2.80 -8.92
C LEU A 36 -9.10 2.26 -7.67
N ALA A 37 -9.45 2.81 -6.49
CA ALA A 37 -8.91 2.31 -5.23
C ALA A 37 -9.29 0.85 -4.97
N LEU A 38 -10.55 0.46 -5.23
CA LEU A 38 -11.02 -0.92 -5.08
C LEU A 38 -10.30 -1.90 -6.02
N GLN A 39 -9.88 -1.43 -7.20
CA GLN A 39 -9.17 -2.23 -8.19
C GLN A 39 -7.65 -2.18 -8.03
N GLY A 40 -7.12 -1.44 -7.05
CA GLY A 40 -5.67 -1.21 -6.92
C GLY A 40 -5.05 -0.52 -8.14
N SER A 41 -5.84 0.23 -8.91
CA SER A 41 -5.40 0.85 -10.16
C SER A 41 -4.72 2.20 -9.92
N PHE A 42 -3.74 2.51 -10.76
CA PHE A 42 -3.11 3.83 -10.76
C PHE A 42 -4.12 4.92 -11.10
N PHE A 43 -3.95 6.10 -10.52
CA PHE A 43 -4.89 7.20 -10.68
C PHE A 43 -4.52 8.10 -11.86
N ARG A 44 -3.22 8.32 -12.05
CA ARG A 44 -2.66 9.33 -12.94
C ARG A 44 -1.98 8.74 -14.16
N GLY A 45 -1.93 9.53 -15.22
CA GLY A 45 -1.11 9.28 -16.41
C GLY A 45 0.23 10.02 -16.31
N HIS A 46 1.17 9.66 -17.19
CA HIS A 46 2.40 10.44 -17.36
C HIS A 46 2.15 11.78 -18.07
N ASP A 47 1.10 11.85 -18.88
CA ASP A 47 0.66 13.02 -19.63
C ASP A 47 -0.85 13.16 -19.45
N GLU A 48 -1.31 14.22 -18.76
CA GLU A 48 -2.73 14.51 -18.48
C GLU A 48 -3.27 15.69 -19.32
N PHE A 49 -2.60 16.08 -20.42
CA PHE A 49 -3.12 17.10 -21.35
C PHE A 49 -4.36 16.61 -22.11
N ASP A 50 -5.19 17.55 -22.59
CA ASP A 50 -6.49 17.25 -23.22
C ASP A 50 -6.35 16.44 -24.53
N ASP A 51 -5.19 16.49 -25.18
CA ASP A 51 -4.83 15.77 -26.41
C ASP A 51 -4.07 14.45 -26.14
N SER A 52 -3.81 14.12 -24.89
CA SER A 52 -3.15 12.88 -24.50
C SER A 52 -3.99 11.65 -24.90
N LEU A 53 -3.34 10.66 -25.51
CA LEU A 53 -3.96 9.36 -25.79
C LEU A 53 -4.22 8.54 -24.52
N ASN A 54 -3.53 8.86 -23.42
CA ASN A 54 -3.71 8.22 -22.13
C ASN A 54 -3.56 9.24 -20.98
N PRO A 55 -4.60 10.07 -20.74
CA PRO A 55 -4.58 11.15 -19.77
C PRO A 55 -4.59 10.70 -18.30
N GLY A 56 -4.44 9.39 -18.05
CA GLY A 56 -4.59 8.81 -16.72
C GLY A 56 -6.00 8.30 -16.43
N ASN A 57 -6.06 7.29 -15.57
CA ASN A 57 -7.29 6.54 -15.33
C ASN A 57 -8.43 7.41 -14.77
N VAL A 58 -8.16 8.38 -13.89
CA VAL A 58 -9.21 9.26 -13.36
C VAL A 58 -9.91 10.02 -14.50
N LEU A 59 -9.15 10.62 -15.42
CA LEU A 59 -9.70 11.38 -16.54
C LEU A 59 -10.42 10.45 -17.53
N VAL A 60 -9.84 9.29 -17.83
CA VAL A 60 -10.46 8.28 -18.71
C VAL A 60 -11.81 7.83 -18.16
N TRP A 61 -11.90 7.47 -16.87
CA TRP A 61 -13.14 6.99 -16.27
C TRP A 61 -14.20 8.08 -16.08
N ILE A 62 -13.80 9.34 -15.82
CA ILE A 62 -14.74 10.47 -15.83
C ILE A 62 -15.26 10.71 -17.26
N GLY A 63 -14.40 10.64 -18.27
CA GLY A 63 -14.80 10.74 -19.68
C GLY A 63 -15.74 9.60 -20.09
N PHE A 64 -15.49 8.39 -19.61
CA PHE A 64 -16.39 7.26 -19.80
C PHE A 64 -17.76 7.49 -19.16
N ALA A 65 -17.80 7.98 -17.91
CA ALA A 65 -19.05 8.32 -17.24
C ALA A 65 -19.84 9.42 -17.98
N ALA A 66 -19.14 10.42 -18.54
CA ALA A 66 -19.75 11.46 -19.38
C ALA A 66 -20.38 10.88 -20.66
N LYS A 67 -19.73 9.92 -21.32
CA LYS A 67 -20.28 9.27 -22.53
C LYS A 67 -21.58 8.51 -22.27
N LEU A 68 -21.80 8.05 -21.03
CA LEU A 68 -22.98 7.29 -20.65
C LEU A 68 -24.13 8.16 -20.11
N ASN A 69 -23.87 9.42 -19.74
CA ASN A 69 -24.86 10.26 -19.07
C ASN A 69 -24.67 11.74 -19.42
N ASP A 70 -25.65 12.30 -20.14
CA ASP A 70 -25.62 13.69 -20.59
C ASP A 70 -25.60 14.72 -19.46
N GLN A 71 -26.21 14.42 -18.30
CA GLN A 71 -26.15 15.31 -17.14
C GLN A 71 -24.73 15.39 -16.59
N ILE A 72 -24.03 14.26 -16.49
CA ILE A 72 -22.62 14.22 -16.09
C ILE A 72 -21.77 14.93 -17.15
N ASN A 73 -21.96 14.59 -18.43
CA ASN A 73 -21.25 15.21 -19.55
C ASN A 73 -21.32 16.73 -19.49
N SER A 74 -22.51 17.29 -19.23
CA SER A 74 -22.74 18.74 -19.19
C SER A 74 -21.99 19.48 -18.07
N VAL A 75 -21.39 18.77 -17.10
CA VAL A 75 -20.75 19.39 -15.94
C VAL A 75 -19.29 18.99 -15.70
N VAL A 76 -18.76 17.93 -16.32
CA VAL A 76 -17.38 17.44 -16.04
C VAL A 76 -16.35 17.85 -17.11
N LEU A 77 -15.07 17.67 -16.80
CA LEU A 77 -13.93 17.92 -17.72
C LEU A 77 -13.96 19.34 -18.31
N ARG A 78 -13.99 19.47 -19.64
CA ARG A 78 -14.05 20.75 -20.37
C ARG A 78 -15.33 21.55 -20.09
N ASN A 79 -16.40 20.91 -19.65
CA ASN A 79 -17.67 21.56 -19.33
C ASN A 79 -17.72 22.07 -17.88
N ALA A 80 -16.69 21.81 -17.07
CA ALA A 80 -16.57 22.35 -15.73
C ALA A 80 -15.93 23.77 -15.75
N PRO A 81 -16.50 24.76 -15.03
CA PRO A 81 -15.93 26.10 -14.95
C PRO A 81 -14.62 26.13 -14.17
N GLY A 82 -13.57 26.68 -14.80
CA GLY A 82 -12.29 27.00 -14.16
C GLY A 82 -11.69 25.85 -13.36
N ASN A 83 -11.46 26.09 -12.06
CA ASN A 83 -10.84 25.13 -11.14
C ASN A 83 -11.81 24.11 -10.54
N ALA A 84 -13.11 24.19 -10.83
CA ALA A 84 -14.12 23.30 -10.26
C ALA A 84 -14.27 21.98 -11.06
N LYS A 85 -13.13 21.46 -11.55
CA LYS A 85 -13.02 20.16 -12.24
C LYS A 85 -12.95 19.00 -11.26
N TYR A 86 -12.39 19.22 -10.06
CA TYR A 86 -12.14 18.21 -9.01
C TYR A 86 -11.21 17.05 -9.43
N THR A 87 -10.56 17.14 -10.58
CA THR A 87 -9.70 16.09 -11.11
C THR A 87 -8.25 16.23 -10.69
N SER A 88 -7.88 17.25 -9.93
CA SER A 88 -6.48 17.54 -9.65
C SER A 88 -5.82 16.45 -8.77
N PRO A 89 -4.52 16.24 -8.97
CA PRO A 89 -3.63 15.51 -8.06
C PRO A 89 -3.92 15.59 -6.56
N SER A 90 -4.12 16.79 -6.03
CA SER A 90 -4.34 17.03 -4.60
C SER A 90 -5.73 16.59 -4.17
N ILE A 91 -6.75 16.89 -4.96
CA ILE A 91 -8.15 16.52 -4.67
C ILE A 91 -8.32 15.00 -4.70
N GLN A 92 -7.71 14.32 -5.67
CA GLN A 92 -7.71 12.85 -5.73
C GLN A 92 -7.15 12.23 -4.43
N LYS A 93 -6.02 12.75 -3.93
CA LYS A 93 -5.39 12.30 -2.69
C LYS A 93 -6.26 12.61 -1.46
N GLU A 94 -6.88 13.77 -1.41
CA GLU A 94 -7.80 14.15 -0.34
C GLU A 94 -9.01 13.22 -0.27
N ILE A 95 -9.67 12.98 -1.42
CA ILE A 95 -10.79 12.03 -1.53
C ILE A 95 -10.35 10.64 -1.08
N LEU A 96 -9.19 10.16 -1.55
CA LEU A 96 -8.66 8.86 -1.17
C LEU A 96 -8.39 8.78 0.34
N GLY A 97 -7.84 9.83 0.94
CA GLY A 97 -7.62 9.94 2.38
C GLY A 97 -8.92 9.88 3.18
N ILE A 98 -9.98 10.57 2.72
CA ILE A 98 -11.32 10.51 3.33
C ILE A 98 -11.90 9.10 3.24
N ILE A 99 -11.78 8.44 2.07
CA ILE A 99 -12.26 7.06 1.89
C ILE A 99 -11.50 6.11 2.82
N ALA A 100 -10.17 6.21 2.87
CA ALA A 100 -9.34 5.38 3.74
C ALA A 100 -9.70 5.57 5.22
N ASN A 101 -9.94 6.82 5.65
CA ASN A 101 -10.39 7.11 7.01
C ASN A 101 -11.78 6.51 7.30
N ARG A 102 -12.73 6.60 6.36
CA ARG A 102 -14.03 5.95 6.52
C ARG A 102 -13.92 4.43 6.63
N VAL A 103 -13.02 3.80 5.87
CA VAL A 103 -12.76 2.35 5.98
C VAL A 103 -12.20 2.02 7.37
N ARG A 104 -11.25 2.79 7.88
CA ARG A 104 -10.69 2.57 9.23
C ARG A 104 -11.72 2.78 10.34
N CYS A 105 -12.53 3.83 10.24
CA CYS A 105 -13.67 4.02 11.14
C CYS A 105 -14.62 2.81 11.10
N LYS A 106 -14.89 2.27 9.91
CA LYS A 106 -15.76 1.09 9.79
C LYS A 106 -15.13 -0.15 10.43
N ILE A 107 -13.83 -0.37 10.25
CA ILE A 107 -13.10 -1.45 10.92
C ILE A 107 -13.16 -1.28 12.44
N ARG A 108 -12.97 -0.06 12.95
CA ARG A 108 -13.08 0.24 14.38
C ARG A 108 -14.49 -0.02 14.94
N GLU A 109 -15.53 0.35 14.20
CA GLU A 109 -16.93 0.03 14.51
C GLU A 109 -17.18 -1.49 14.53
N GLU A 110 -16.62 -2.22 13.56
CA GLU A 110 -16.70 -3.69 13.49
C GLU A 110 -16.06 -4.38 14.71
N ILE A 111 -14.95 -3.82 15.21
CA ILE A 111 -14.27 -4.32 16.42
C ILE A 111 -15.10 -4.00 17.68
N GLY A 112 -15.67 -2.80 17.77
CA GLY A 112 -16.42 -2.36 18.96
C GLY A 112 -15.57 -2.46 20.23
N ASP A 113 -16.11 -3.06 21.29
CA ASP A 113 -15.39 -3.26 22.56
C ASP A 113 -14.66 -4.62 22.64
N SER A 114 -14.61 -5.34 21.52
CA SER A 114 -14.00 -6.67 21.43
C SER A 114 -12.48 -6.60 21.56
N CYS A 115 -11.89 -7.72 21.97
CA CYS A 115 -10.44 -7.87 21.92
C CYS A 115 -9.96 -8.06 20.48
N PHE A 116 -8.72 -7.68 20.22
CA PHE A 116 -8.09 -7.84 18.91
C PHE A 116 -6.63 -8.26 19.04
N SER A 117 -6.04 -8.69 17.93
CA SER A 117 -4.62 -8.98 17.77
C SER A 117 -4.05 -8.12 16.64
N ILE A 118 -2.74 -7.90 16.67
CA ILE A 118 -2.03 -7.19 15.61
C ILE A 118 -1.07 -8.14 14.89
N LEU A 119 -1.03 -8.02 13.57
CA LEU A 119 0.03 -8.59 12.74
C LEU A 119 0.80 -7.41 12.14
N VAL A 120 2.11 -7.40 12.32
CA VAL A 120 2.96 -6.31 11.85
C VAL A 120 4.14 -6.88 11.08
N ASP A 121 4.40 -6.27 9.93
CA ASP A 121 5.52 -6.60 9.06
C ASP A 121 6.24 -5.33 8.59
N GLU A 122 7.55 -5.44 8.43
CA GLU A 122 8.45 -4.35 8.07
C GLU A 122 9.06 -4.59 6.68
N ALA A 123 9.08 -3.54 5.87
CA ALA A 123 9.71 -3.55 4.56
C ALA A 123 10.35 -2.20 4.25
N VAL A 124 11.39 -2.23 3.42
CA VAL A 124 12.05 -1.03 2.91
C VAL A 124 11.39 -0.63 1.58
N ASP A 125 10.98 0.64 1.45
CA ASP A 125 10.44 1.17 0.20
C ASP A 125 11.53 1.48 -0.85
N GLU A 126 11.12 1.83 -2.06
CA GLU A 126 12.05 2.15 -3.17
C GLU A 126 13.00 3.33 -2.88
N ALA A 127 12.63 4.20 -1.94
CA ALA A 127 13.44 5.33 -1.50
C ALA A 127 14.36 4.96 -0.33
N GLY A 128 14.39 3.69 0.09
CA GLY A 128 15.20 3.22 1.20
C GLY A 128 14.62 3.53 2.58
N ARG A 129 13.33 3.86 2.67
CA ARG A 129 12.67 4.19 3.94
C ARG A 129 11.93 2.98 4.48
N GLU A 130 12.04 2.78 5.79
CA GLU A 130 11.33 1.72 6.48
C GLU A 130 9.82 2.02 6.53
N GLN A 131 9.03 1.00 6.19
CA GLN A 131 7.58 1.00 6.21
C GLN A 131 7.09 -0.16 7.07
N MET A 132 6.13 0.14 7.93
CA MET A 132 5.48 -0.81 8.79
C MET A 132 4.03 -1.00 8.35
N SER A 133 3.67 -2.23 7.99
CA SER A 133 2.28 -2.61 7.75
C SER A 133 1.65 -3.10 9.05
N ILE A 134 0.41 -2.68 9.32
CA ILE A 134 -0.36 -3.08 10.50
C ILE A 134 -1.68 -3.67 10.03
N ILE A 135 -1.91 -4.93 10.40
CA ILE A 135 -3.14 -5.68 10.16
C ILE A 135 -3.79 -5.98 11.51
N LEU A 136 -5.09 -5.74 11.61
CA LEU A 136 -5.87 -6.10 12.79
C LEU A 136 -6.57 -7.44 12.54
N ARG A 137 -6.49 -8.33 13.53
CA ARG A 137 -7.20 -9.60 13.55
C ARG A 137 -8.16 -9.64 14.74
N TYR A 138 -9.43 -9.88 14.48
CA TYR A 138 -10.48 -9.90 15.50
C TYR A 138 -11.59 -10.87 15.13
N VAL A 139 -12.53 -11.11 16.05
CA VAL A 139 -13.73 -11.92 15.79
C VAL A 139 -14.88 -10.97 15.47
N SER A 140 -15.49 -11.12 14.30
CA SER A 140 -16.64 -10.31 13.90
C SER A 140 -17.88 -10.63 14.76
N SER A 141 -18.92 -9.80 14.65
CA SER A 141 -20.22 -10.07 15.28
C SER A 141 -20.88 -11.38 14.83
N SER A 142 -20.48 -11.94 13.68
CA SER A 142 -20.91 -13.26 13.20
C SER A 142 -20.06 -14.42 13.72
N GLY A 143 -19.10 -14.17 14.61
CA GLY A 143 -18.20 -15.18 15.15
C GLY A 143 -17.08 -15.60 14.19
N ILE A 144 -16.83 -14.83 13.12
CA ILE A 144 -15.84 -15.16 12.10
C ILE A 144 -14.54 -14.42 12.37
N VAL A 145 -13.42 -15.15 12.40
CA VAL A 145 -12.09 -14.54 12.46
C VAL A 145 -11.87 -13.69 11.21
N THR A 146 -11.65 -12.41 11.41
CA THR A 146 -11.53 -11.41 10.35
C THR A 146 -10.18 -10.70 10.46
N GLU A 147 -9.49 -10.57 9.34
CA GLU A 147 -8.24 -9.83 9.21
C GLU A 147 -8.46 -8.61 8.32
N ARG A 148 -8.02 -7.44 8.78
CA ARG A 148 -8.17 -6.18 8.04
C ARG A 148 -6.85 -5.44 8.04
N PHE A 149 -6.34 -5.17 6.84
CA PHE A 149 -5.28 -4.17 6.69
C PHE A 149 -5.76 -2.84 7.26
N PHE A 150 -4.94 -2.22 8.10
CA PHE A 150 -5.34 -1.05 8.87
C PHE A 150 -4.48 0.17 8.56
N ALA A 151 -3.16 0.01 8.56
CA ALA A 151 -2.24 1.10 8.31
C ALA A 151 -0.95 0.64 7.61
N LEU A 152 -0.38 1.56 6.83
CA LEU A 152 1.02 1.53 6.42
C LEU A 152 1.66 2.80 6.98
N LYS A 153 2.66 2.65 7.83
CA LYS A 153 3.29 3.74 8.56
C LYS A 153 4.78 3.77 8.23
N SER A 154 5.25 4.90 7.72
CA SER A 154 6.69 5.13 7.58
C SER A 154 7.29 5.39 8.95
N VAL A 155 8.38 4.71 9.26
CA VAL A 155 9.14 4.84 10.51
C VAL A 155 10.56 5.32 10.20
N ALA A 156 11.17 6.01 11.15
CA ALA A 156 12.51 6.58 10.98
C ALA A 156 13.61 5.51 11.07
N ASP A 157 13.39 4.49 11.90
CA ASP A 157 14.27 3.35 12.11
C ASP A 157 13.46 2.13 12.56
N THR A 158 14.14 0.98 12.64
CA THR A 158 13.57 -0.31 13.05
C THR A 158 13.84 -0.63 14.53
N SER A 159 14.15 0.36 15.38
CA SER A 159 14.32 0.09 16.82
C SER A 159 12.97 -0.30 17.43
N ALA A 160 13.00 -1.22 18.40
CA ALA A 160 11.78 -1.75 19.00
C ALA A 160 10.91 -0.65 19.64
N GLU A 161 11.53 0.38 20.21
CA GLU A 161 10.86 1.53 20.79
C GLU A 161 10.13 2.36 19.73
N THR A 162 10.80 2.70 18.62
CA THR A 162 10.20 3.43 17.49
C THR A 162 9.02 2.65 16.91
N LEU A 163 9.21 1.34 16.73
CA LEU A 163 8.19 0.45 16.17
C LEU A 163 6.98 0.34 17.09
N LYS A 164 7.18 0.11 18.39
CA LYS A 164 6.10 0.10 19.38
C LYS A 164 5.35 1.43 19.40
N GLN A 165 6.08 2.55 19.42
CA GLN A 165 5.45 3.88 19.45
C GLN A 165 4.60 4.10 18.19
N ALA A 166 5.11 3.74 17.01
CA ALA A 166 4.36 3.83 15.76
C ALA A 166 3.07 3.01 15.78
N ILE A 167 3.10 1.80 16.35
CA ILE A 167 1.90 0.96 16.54
C ILE A 167 0.93 1.66 17.51
N CYS A 168 1.42 2.11 18.67
CA CYS A 168 0.60 2.79 19.68
C CYS A 168 -0.07 4.06 19.13
N ASP A 169 0.65 4.85 18.34
CA ASP A 169 0.13 6.06 17.71
C ASP A 169 -1.03 5.73 16.77
N VAL A 170 -0.87 4.69 15.92
CA VAL A 170 -1.91 4.25 15.00
C VAL A 170 -3.13 3.72 15.76
N LEU A 171 -2.92 2.90 16.79
CA LEU A 171 -4.03 2.36 17.59
C LEU A 171 -4.78 3.49 18.32
N SER A 172 -4.05 4.40 18.96
CA SER A 172 -4.62 5.53 19.71
C SER A 172 -5.39 6.50 18.80
N GLN A 173 -4.90 6.76 17.58
CA GLN A 173 -5.57 7.62 16.61
C GLN A 173 -7.00 7.16 16.28
N TYR A 174 -7.26 5.85 16.35
CA TYR A 174 -8.57 5.25 16.06
C TYR A 174 -9.24 4.66 17.30
N ASP A 175 -8.86 5.11 18.49
CA ASP A 175 -9.45 4.68 19.76
C ASP A 175 -9.42 3.15 19.97
N LEU A 176 -8.33 2.51 19.55
CA LEU A 176 -8.06 1.10 19.83
C LEU A 176 -7.19 0.98 21.07
N GLN A 177 -7.82 0.57 22.16
CA GLN A 177 -7.18 0.44 23.47
C GLN A 177 -6.16 -0.71 23.50
N ILE A 178 -4.95 -0.46 23.97
CA ILE A 178 -3.87 -1.45 24.07
C ILE A 178 -4.25 -2.56 25.07
N GLU A 179 -5.07 -2.24 26.08
CA GLU A 179 -5.56 -3.17 27.09
C GLU A 179 -6.44 -4.30 26.49
N LYS A 180 -7.03 -4.04 25.31
CA LYS A 180 -7.83 -4.99 24.53
C LYS A 180 -6.99 -5.84 23.58
N LEU A 181 -5.68 -5.59 23.50
CA LEU A 181 -4.76 -6.42 22.73
C LEU A 181 -4.64 -7.81 23.38
N ARG A 182 -4.76 -8.85 22.56
CA ARG A 182 -4.67 -10.27 23.00
C ARG A 182 -3.68 -11.09 22.18
N GLY A 183 -3.15 -10.54 21.10
CA GLY A 183 -2.16 -11.23 20.28
C GLY A 183 -1.30 -10.27 19.49
N GLN A 184 -0.08 -10.69 19.23
CA GLN A 184 0.93 -9.97 18.48
C GLN A 184 1.69 -10.96 17.58
N GLY A 185 1.60 -10.77 16.27
CA GLY A 185 2.21 -11.63 15.26
C GLY A 185 3.24 -10.89 14.42
N TYR A 186 4.52 -11.21 14.60
CA TYR A 186 5.65 -10.58 13.92
C TYR A 186 6.69 -11.62 13.47
N ASP A 187 7.69 -11.18 12.73
CA ASP A 187 8.84 -12.00 12.34
C ASP A 187 9.80 -12.30 13.52
N GLY A 188 10.91 -12.99 13.20
CA GLY A 188 11.91 -13.40 14.19
C GLY A 188 13.01 -12.38 14.43
N ALA A 189 12.92 -11.17 13.86
CA ALA A 189 13.95 -10.17 14.01
C ALA A 189 14.14 -9.82 15.49
N SER A 190 15.37 -9.46 15.87
CA SER A 190 15.71 -9.12 17.26
C SER A 190 14.86 -7.96 17.79
N ASN A 191 14.59 -6.98 16.94
CA ASN A 191 13.81 -5.80 17.30
C ASN A 191 12.32 -6.11 17.42
N MET A 192 11.82 -7.17 16.77
CA MET A 192 10.43 -7.60 16.88
C MET A 192 10.20 -8.61 18.00
N SER A 193 10.98 -9.68 18.02
CA SER A 193 10.76 -10.86 18.86
C SER A 193 11.75 -11.01 20.02
N GLY A 194 12.69 -10.07 20.15
CA GLY A 194 13.72 -10.06 21.18
C GLY A 194 13.17 -10.21 22.59
N GLN A 195 13.86 -11.00 23.42
CA GLN A 195 13.40 -11.40 24.76
C GLN A 195 13.27 -10.22 25.73
N PHE A 196 14.15 -9.23 25.63
CA PHE A 196 14.23 -8.12 26.58
C PHE A 196 13.78 -6.79 25.97
N ASN A 197 14.27 -6.48 24.78
CA ASN A 197 14.07 -5.17 24.12
C ASN A 197 13.44 -5.32 22.73
N GLY A 198 12.75 -6.43 22.44
CA GLY A 198 11.94 -6.52 21.23
C GLY A 198 10.55 -5.92 21.43
N VAL A 199 9.86 -5.54 20.36
CA VAL A 199 8.46 -5.08 20.37
C VAL A 199 7.58 -6.04 21.18
N LYS A 200 7.82 -7.34 21.04
CA LYS A 200 7.20 -8.38 21.87
C LYS A 200 7.37 -8.15 23.36
N ALA A 201 8.60 -8.00 23.82
CA ALA A 201 8.87 -7.83 25.24
C ALA A 201 8.26 -6.52 25.75
N LEU A 202 8.31 -5.47 24.94
CA LEU A 202 7.76 -4.17 25.28
C LEU A 202 6.23 -4.16 25.38
N PHE A 203 5.51 -4.88 24.51
CA PHE A 203 4.05 -5.02 24.63
C PHE A 203 3.66 -5.95 25.77
N LEU A 204 4.40 -7.03 26.04
CA LEU A 204 4.11 -7.93 27.16
C LEU A 204 4.26 -7.26 28.53
N ARG A 205 5.12 -6.23 28.65
CA ARG A 205 5.22 -5.41 29.87
C ARG A 205 3.95 -4.61 30.15
N ASP A 206 3.31 -4.09 29.10
CA ASP A 206 2.13 -3.23 29.21
C ASP A 206 0.83 -4.05 29.21
N CYS A 207 0.79 -5.11 28.39
CA CYS A 207 -0.34 -6.00 28.19
C CYS A 207 0.13 -7.47 28.28
N PRO A 208 0.14 -8.06 29.50
CA PRO A 208 0.61 -9.43 29.73
C PRO A 208 -0.14 -10.52 28.94
N TYR A 209 -1.36 -10.21 28.50
CA TYR A 209 -2.22 -11.13 27.75
C TYR A 209 -2.07 -11.01 26.22
N ALA A 210 -1.16 -10.17 25.72
CA ALA A 210 -0.87 -10.04 24.29
C ALA A 210 0.07 -11.17 23.82
N TYR A 211 -0.49 -12.34 23.54
CA TYR A 211 0.31 -13.53 23.20
C TYR A 211 1.08 -13.37 21.89
N PHE A 212 2.38 -13.68 21.94
CA PHE A 212 3.24 -13.65 20.77
C PHE A 212 3.10 -14.90 19.91
N VAL A 213 2.89 -14.70 18.61
CA VAL A 213 2.98 -15.74 17.58
C VAL A 213 4.10 -15.36 16.62
N HIS A 214 5.08 -16.24 16.50
CA HIS A 214 6.16 -16.05 15.54
C HIS A 214 5.68 -16.41 14.13
N CYS A 215 5.96 -15.53 13.16
CA CYS A 215 5.57 -15.72 11.77
C CYS A 215 5.96 -17.10 11.23
N PHE A 216 4.96 -17.92 10.88
CA PHE A 216 5.19 -19.28 10.40
C PHE A 216 5.94 -19.34 9.08
N ALA A 217 5.69 -18.41 8.15
CA ALA A 217 6.42 -18.33 6.90
C ALA A 217 7.92 -18.11 7.16
N HIS A 218 8.25 -17.18 8.07
CA HIS A 218 9.63 -16.94 8.47
C HIS A 218 10.24 -18.16 9.19
N ARG A 219 9.49 -18.84 10.04
CA ARG A 219 9.96 -20.09 10.69
C ARG A 219 10.26 -21.20 9.70
N LEU A 220 9.37 -21.41 8.74
CA LEU A 220 9.54 -22.41 7.69
C LEU A 220 10.77 -22.07 6.85
N GLN A 221 10.93 -20.81 6.49
CA GLN A 221 12.11 -20.32 5.78
C GLN A 221 13.41 -20.63 6.55
N LEU A 222 13.45 -20.32 7.85
CA LEU A 222 14.62 -20.62 8.68
C LEU A 222 14.91 -22.13 8.75
N ALA A 223 13.87 -22.97 8.84
CA ALA A 223 14.01 -24.42 8.85
C ALA A 223 14.57 -24.95 7.52
N LEU A 224 14.08 -24.44 6.38
CA LEU A 224 14.56 -24.80 5.05
C LEU A 224 16.02 -24.38 4.84
N VAL A 225 16.36 -23.14 5.19
CA VAL A 225 17.75 -22.65 5.10
C VAL A 225 18.69 -23.48 5.96
N THR A 226 18.28 -23.82 7.18
CA THR A 226 19.07 -24.68 8.08
C THR A 226 19.25 -26.08 7.51
N SER A 227 18.20 -26.65 6.92
CA SER A 227 18.25 -27.98 6.32
C SER A 227 19.14 -28.01 5.07
N ALA A 228 19.06 -26.97 4.23
CA ALA A 228 19.89 -26.82 3.03
C ALA A 228 21.38 -26.76 3.38
N LYS A 229 21.75 -26.08 4.48
CA LYS A 229 23.13 -25.99 4.96
C LYS A 229 23.75 -27.33 5.38
N VAL A 230 22.92 -28.31 5.74
CA VAL A 230 23.38 -29.65 6.14
C VAL A 230 23.55 -30.56 4.91
N CYS A 231 23.00 -30.18 3.76
CA CYS A 231 23.12 -30.93 2.52
C CYS A 231 24.15 -30.27 1.60
N ASP A 232 25.38 -30.79 1.60
CA ASP A 232 26.52 -30.18 0.88
C ASP A 232 26.20 -29.81 -0.58
N PRO A 233 25.59 -30.68 -1.42
CA PRO A 233 25.30 -30.30 -2.81
C PRO A 233 24.34 -29.13 -2.94
N ILE A 234 23.36 -29.03 -2.04
CA ILE A 234 22.37 -27.93 -2.03
C ILE A 234 23.03 -26.66 -1.51
N TRP A 235 23.82 -26.77 -0.45
CA TRP A 235 24.56 -25.63 0.11
C TRP A 235 25.56 -25.06 -0.90
N ASP A 236 26.30 -25.91 -1.60
CA ASP A 236 27.25 -25.52 -2.64
C ASP A 236 26.54 -24.79 -3.79
N PHE A 237 25.40 -25.32 -4.24
CA PHE A 237 24.58 -24.67 -5.26
C PHE A 237 24.18 -23.24 -4.86
N PHE A 238 23.61 -23.06 -3.66
CA PHE A 238 23.21 -21.73 -3.19
C PHE A 238 24.40 -20.81 -2.90
N SER A 239 25.54 -21.35 -2.46
CA SER A 239 26.76 -20.59 -2.23
C SER A 239 27.34 -20.03 -3.54
N ILE A 240 27.38 -20.85 -4.59
CA ILE A 240 27.81 -20.42 -5.94
C ILE A 240 26.86 -19.34 -6.47
N LEU A 241 25.55 -19.55 -6.32
CA LEU A 241 24.53 -18.59 -6.75
C LEU A 241 24.70 -17.23 -6.04
N ASP A 242 24.94 -17.24 -4.73
CA ASP A 242 25.24 -16.02 -3.97
C ASP A 242 26.53 -15.33 -4.42
N CYS A 243 27.59 -16.09 -4.72
CA CYS A 243 28.81 -15.54 -5.29
C CYS A 243 28.55 -14.81 -6.60
N ILE A 244 27.80 -15.42 -7.52
CA ILE A 244 27.43 -14.80 -8.81
C ILE A 244 26.66 -13.50 -8.56
N ILE A 245 25.63 -13.54 -7.71
CA ILE A 245 24.82 -12.37 -7.38
C ILE A 245 25.66 -11.25 -6.77
N ASN A 246 26.55 -11.57 -5.83
CA ASN A 246 27.43 -10.59 -5.20
C ASN A 246 28.40 -9.96 -6.20
N VAL A 247 28.97 -10.75 -7.12
CA VAL A 247 29.84 -10.24 -8.20
C VAL A 247 29.06 -9.27 -9.07
N VAL A 248 27.86 -9.62 -9.53
CA VAL A 248 27.03 -8.72 -10.35
C VAL A 248 26.70 -7.46 -9.57
N LYS A 249 26.19 -7.58 -8.34
CA LYS A 249 25.76 -6.45 -7.50
C LYS A 249 26.88 -5.50 -7.10
N ALA A 250 28.12 -5.99 -6.99
CA ALA A 250 29.26 -5.16 -6.64
C ALA A 250 29.62 -4.10 -7.71
N SER A 251 28.99 -4.11 -8.90
CA SER A 251 29.19 -3.08 -9.91
C SER A 251 27.88 -2.62 -10.56
N PRO A 252 27.55 -1.32 -10.49
CA PRO A 252 26.45 -0.74 -11.25
C PRO A 252 26.58 -0.94 -12.77
N LYS A 253 27.81 -1.14 -13.28
CA LYS A 253 28.03 -1.46 -14.71
C LYS A 253 27.55 -2.87 -15.04
N ARG A 254 27.93 -3.87 -14.23
CA ARG A 254 27.51 -5.26 -14.43
C ARG A 254 26.01 -5.46 -14.25
N ILE A 255 25.39 -4.74 -13.31
CA ILE A 255 23.92 -4.70 -13.18
C ILE A 255 23.31 -4.18 -14.48
N ARG A 256 23.76 -3.03 -15.00
CA ARG A 256 23.22 -2.45 -16.24
C ARG A 256 23.41 -3.36 -17.46
N GLU A 257 24.56 -4.03 -17.58
CA GLU A 257 24.83 -4.99 -18.65
C GLU A 257 23.88 -6.20 -18.57
N LEU A 258 23.69 -6.78 -17.38
CA LEU A 258 22.75 -7.88 -17.17
C LEU A 258 21.31 -7.46 -17.51
N GLN A 259 20.90 -6.25 -17.09
CA GLN A 259 19.59 -5.69 -17.41
C GLN A 259 19.40 -5.48 -18.92
N ALA A 260 20.44 -5.04 -19.63
CA ALA A 260 20.38 -4.84 -21.08
C ALA A 260 20.25 -6.17 -21.85
N ILE A 261 20.97 -7.21 -21.43
CA ILE A 261 20.83 -8.56 -22.00
C ILE A 261 19.42 -9.10 -21.75
N HIS A 262 18.94 -9.02 -20.51
CA HIS A 262 17.60 -9.49 -20.16
C HIS A 262 16.50 -8.78 -20.96
N LYS A 263 16.62 -7.46 -21.14
CA LYS A 263 15.69 -6.70 -21.98
C LYS A 263 15.67 -7.21 -23.42
N LYS A 264 16.83 -7.49 -24.01
CA LYS A 264 16.95 -7.98 -25.38
C LYS A 264 16.30 -9.37 -25.54
N ASP A 265 16.45 -10.24 -24.56
CA ASP A 265 15.80 -11.57 -24.56
C ASP A 265 14.28 -11.43 -24.47
N LEU A 266 13.77 -10.55 -23.60
CA LEU A 266 12.34 -10.26 -23.51
C LEU A 266 11.77 -9.68 -24.82
N ASP A 267 12.49 -8.74 -25.44
CA ASP A 267 12.10 -8.18 -26.73
C ASP A 267 12.02 -9.30 -27.80
N GLY A 268 12.98 -10.23 -27.81
CA GLY A 268 12.96 -11.39 -28.71
C GLY A 268 11.79 -12.36 -28.46
N MET A 269 11.47 -12.65 -27.19
CA MET A 269 10.32 -13.50 -26.82
C MET A 269 8.97 -12.82 -27.14
N LEU A 270 8.89 -11.49 -27.02
CA LEU A 270 7.73 -10.70 -27.44
C LEU A 270 7.53 -10.78 -28.95
N ASP A 271 8.61 -10.59 -29.71
CA ASP A 271 8.58 -10.66 -31.18
C ASP A 271 8.22 -12.08 -31.68
N ALA A 272 8.62 -13.12 -30.94
CA ALA A 272 8.25 -14.51 -31.19
C ALA A 272 6.81 -14.86 -30.74
N GLY A 273 6.13 -13.97 -30.02
CA GLY A 273 4.80 -14.20 -29.47
C GLY A 273 4.75 -15.20 -28.31
N GLU A 274 5.89 -15.54 -27.72
CA GLU A 274 6.00 -16.49 -26.59
C GLU A 274 5.51 -15.88 -25.28
N ILE A 275 5.63 -14.55 -25.16
CA ILE A 275 5.13 -13.77 -24.03
C ILE A 275 4.26 -12.62 -24.52
N GLN A 276 3.24 -12.26 -23.75
CA GLN A 276 2.39 -11.11 -24.02
C GLN A 276 2.93 -9.88 -23.29
N SER A 277 2.81 -8.71 -23.92
CA SER A 277 3.05 -7.45 -23.22
C SER A 277 1.86 -7.16 -22.29
N GLY A 278 2.16 -6.75 -21.05
CA GLY A 278 1.15 -6.45 -20.05
C GLY A 278 1.72 -5.57 -18.95
N GLN A 279 0.92 -4.66 -18.41
CA GLN A 279 1.35 -3.80 -17.30
C GLN A 279 1.57 -4.67 -16.04
N GLY A 280 2.81 -4.66 -15.51
CA GLY A 280 3.22 -5.52 -14.40
C GLY A 280 3.81 -6.87 -14.81
N ALA A 281 3.61 -7.29 -16.06
CA ALA A 281 4.22 -8.50 -16.61
C ALA A 281 5.67 -8.22 -17.05
N ASN A 282 6.55 -9.19 -16.85
CA ASN A 282 7.96 -9.13 -17.28
C ASN A 282 8.76 -7.95 -16.66
N GLN A 283 8.33 -7.46 -15.49
CA GLN A 283 9.05 -6.41 -14.77
C GLN A 283 10.33 -6.96 -14.14
N MET A 284 11.37 -6.12 -14.16
CA MET A 284 12.63 -6.43 -13.49
C MET A 284 12.43 -6.46 -11.98
N THR A 285 12.67 -7.61 -11.36
CA THR A 285 12.82 -7.72 -9.92
C THR A 285 14.27 -7.43 -9.53
N SER A 286 14.48 -6.91 -8.31
CA SER A 286 15.83 -6.81 -7.77
C SER A 286 16.40 -8.21 -7.55
N LEU A 287 17.67 -8.44 -7.93
CA LEU A 287 18.35 -9.69 -7.62
C LEU A 287 18.30 -9.91 -6.11
N LYS A 288 17.60 -10.91 -5.59
CA LYS A 288 17.56 -11.20 -4.14
C LYS A 288 18.67 -12.18 -3.77
N ARG A 289 19.22 -12.10 -2.55
CA ARG A 289 20.22 -13.09 -2.07
C ARG A 289 19.54 -14.46 -1.89
N SER A 290 20.30 -15.56 -1.96
CA SER A 290 19.79 -16.93 -1.87
C SER A 290 18.90 -17.18 -0.64
N GLY A 291 19.26 -16.63 0.52
CA GLY A 291 18.49 -16.70 1.76
C GLY A 291 17.17 -15.91 1.76
N GLN A 292 16.91 -15.07 0.75
CA GLN A 292 15.62 -14.40 0.50
C GLN A 292 14.79 -15.12 -0.58
N LEU A 293 15.44 -15.90 -1.47
CA LEU A 293 14.76 -16.61 -2.57
C LEU A 293 13.91 -17.80 -2.09
N VAL A 294 14.32 -18.47 -1.02
CA VAL A 294 13.55 -19.62 -0.47
C VAL A 294 12.24 -19.15 0.19
N GLY A 295 12.15 -17.88 0.61
CA GLY A 295 10.94 -17.29 1.20
C GLY A 295 9.83 -16.98 0.19
N ASP A 296 10.19 -16.63 -1.04
CA ASP A 296 9.21 -16.29 -2.09
C ASP A 296 8.67 -17.54 -2.81
N LEU A 297 9.35 -18.69 -2.71
CA LEU A 297 8.81 -19.95 -3.26
C LEU A 297 7.53 -20.43 -2.53
N ILE A 298 7.22 -19.83 -1.38
CA ILE A 298 6.08 -20.20 -0.51
C ILE A 298 5.00 -19.11 -0.52
N ILE A 299 5.25 -17.95 -1.15
CA ILE A 299 4.27 -16.87 -1.28
C ILE A 299 3.83 -16.80 -2.75
N ILE A 300 3.14 -17.85 -3.21
CA ILE A 300 2.14 -17.71 -4.27
C ILE A 300 0.78 -17.73 -3.54
N PRO A 301 0.23 -16.57 -3.13
CA PRO A 301 -1.17 -16.52 -2.77
C PRO A 301 -1.97 -16.65 -4.08
N TYR A 302 -2.91 -17.60 -4.09
CA TYR A 302 -4.04 -17.57 -5.01
C TYR A 302 -4.81 -16.25 -4.89
#